data_AF-A0ABD3MAV5-F1
#
_entry.id   AF-A0ABD3MAV5-F1
#
_cell.length_a   1.000
_cell.length_b   1.000
_cell.length_c   1.000
_cell.angle_alpha   90.00
_cell.angle_beta   90.00
_cell.angle_gamma   90.00
#
_symmetry.space_group_name_H-M   'P 1'
#
loop_
_entity.id
_entity.type
_entity.pdbx_description
1 polymer ?
#
loop_
_entity_poly.entity_id
_entity_poly.type
_entity_poly.pdbx_seq_one_letter_code
_entity_poly.pdbx_strand_id
1 'polypeptide(L)'
;MLMSMSGIGIAGPVSLDDMAKRKLILQQLHDSAQIGDITSVKCLFETHADLPIDNTRRGNTTLHTALCHNQEGLLIDYLIRNGADVNRMNNKGFCPLTLAIIHCRGSTIAVQKLIDAGAIWEKFHSGPFMNLSAVDVAIQYKNENVVSYLRGLGMDKNQQVVTTTTNTEVTSETRITKTGHAICPICNTLVKFPTKMSRIESDQIAVELKTKVNGEYGGGEGKHKHRKYIARKYMDQLLAHSNGEAYKALCGIEYHGVENMRLRKEISESYAVLHAVQECCKNLGIIRSNATAGDDSGDIHLENIFLIDLCSGKGITTGLCGVLDPGKDSNNFYLAIDKMLPHTIPHFLNADKIEYRRRDIMADTMFDEIANVVREQKMQYGRTCILVGMHLCGLLSERAIDLFDRTPGIRGIVLSPCCLPKRHEQQGLHFIKGTSEDPEQSDELFNYFRWAKYLKERVEKCSSSGDCVPSQVKLYTDDEMHTEKNAMVVGIKLC
;
A
#
# COMPACT_ATOMS: atom_id res chain seq x y z
N MET A 1 48.35 40.76 17.53
CA MET A 1 46.89 40.95 17.38
C MET A 1 46.60 41.07 15.89
N LEU A 2 45.54 40.41 15.40
CA LEU A 2 45.02 40.36 14.02
C LEU A 2 45.74 39.34 13.10
N MET A 3 45.30 38.07 13.08
CA MET A 3 44.13 37.46 12.40
C MET A 3 44.37 37.10 10.93
N SER A 4 44.45 35.79 10.68
CA SER A 4 44.41 35.15 9.37
C SER A 4 43.04 35.35 8.73
N MET A 5 43.00 36.00 7.56
CA MET A 5 41.85 35.99 6.67
C MET A 5 41.99 34.80 5.71
N SER A 6 41.11 33.82 5.89
CA SER A 6 40.88 32.68 5.01
C SER A 6 40.48 33.15 3.61
N GLY A 7 41.20 32.64 2.60
CA GLY A 7 40.94 32.89 1.18
C GLY A 7 39.58 32.33 0.74
N ILE A 8 38.78 33.20 0.14
CA ILE A 8 37.58 32.85 -0.62
C ILE A 8 38.07 32.18 -1.92
N GLY A 9 37.79 30.89 -2.08
CA GLY A 9 38.05 30.15 -3.31
C GLY A 9 37.17 30.67 -4.44
N ILE A 10 37.77 31.40 -5.36
CA ILE A 10 37.14 31.86 -6.61
C ILE A 10 37.10 30.66 -7.55
N ALA A 11 35.90 30.12 -7.81
CA ALA A 11 35.71 29.06 -8.79
C ALA A 11 36.15 29.56 -10.19
N GLY A 12 37.05 28.82 -10.84
CA GLY A 12 37.54 29.14 -12.18
C GLY A 12 36.45 29.09 -13.25
N PRO A 13 36.69 29.65 -14.45
CA PRO A 13 35.71 29.72 -15.53
C PRO A 13 35.27 28.32 -15.98
N VAL A 14 33.96 28.07 -15.95
CA VAL A 14 33.33 26.82 -16.43
C VAL A 14 33.56 26.68 -17.93
N SER A 15 34.07 25.53 -18.38
CA SER A 15 34.39 25.30 -19.79
C SER A 15 33.13 25.29 -20.68
N LEU A 16 33.26 25.68 -21.95
CA LEU A 16 32.14 25.69 -22.92
C LEU A 16 31.52 24.29 -23.12
N ASP A 17 32.33 23.23 -23.04
CA ASP A 17 31.87 21.84 -23.15
C ASP A 17 31.02 21.41 -21.95
N ASP A 18 31.34 21.88 -20.74
CA ASP A 18 30.58 21.57 -19.53
C ASP A 18 29.20 22.25 -19.53
N MET A 19 29.12 23.47 -20.09
CA MET A 19 27.84 24.15 -20.29
C MET A 19 26.95 23.43 -21.32
N ALA A 20 27.52 22.94 -22.41
CA ALA A 20 26.78 22.19 -23.42
C ALA A 20 26.24 20.86 -22.87
N LYS A 21 27.07 20.12 -22.11
CA LYS A 21 26.66 18.88 -21.42
C LYS A 21 25.55 19.14 -20.41
N ARG A 22 25.69 20.18 -19.57
CA ARG A 22 24.66 20.55 -18.60
C ARG A 22 23.33 20.89 -19.27
N LYS A 23 23.36 21.61 -20.39
CA LYS A 23 22.15 21.94 -21.16
C LYS A 23 21.45 20.68 -21.68
N LEU A 24 22.19 19.67 -22.12
CA LEU A 24 21.64 18.40 -22.58
C LEU A 24 21.00 17.60 -21.44
N ILE A 25 21.65 17.51 -20.28
CA ILE A 25 21.11 16.84 -19.09
C ILE A 25 19.79 17.50 -18.67
N LEU A 26 19.77 18.84 -18.61
CA LEU A 26 18.55 19.59 -18.31
C LEU A 26 17.46 19.39 -19.37
N GLN A 27 17.81 19.24 -20.64
CA GLN A 27 16.85 18.90 -21.68
C GLN A 27 16.19 17.55 -21.38
N GLN A 28 16.99 16.51 -21.17
CA GLN A 28 16.51 15.15 -20.91
C GLN A 28 15.65 15.08 -19.65
N LEU A 29 16.09 15.75 -18.58
CA LEU A 29 15.36 15.80 -17.32
C LEU A 29 13.96 16.40 -17.50
N HIS A 30 13.86 17.50 -18.24
CA HIS A 30 12.58 18.16 -18.49
C HIS A 30 11.69 17.37 -19.45
N ASP A 31 12.27 16.70 -20.45
CA ASP A 31 11.53 15.87 -21.40
C ASP A 31 10.95 14.62 -20.69
N SER A 32 11.72 13.98 -19.80
CA SER A 32 11.25 12.89 -18.95
C SER A 32 10.17 13.35 -17.98
N ALA A 33 10.33 14.53 -17.36
CA ALA A 33 9.33 15.08 -16.45
C ALA A 33 8.02 15.45 -17.17
N GLN A 34 8.08 15.89 -18.43
CA GLN A 34 6.90 16.20 -19.23
C GLN A 34 6.01 14.97 -19.47
N ILE A 35 6.61 13.79 -19.68
CA ILE A 35 5.86 12.54 -19.90
C ILE A 35 5.61 11.72 -18.62
N GLY A 36 6.10 12.20 -17.46
CA GLY A 36 5.92 11.51 -16.18
C GLY A 36 6.85 10.32 -15.95
N ASP A 37 7.94 10.19 -16.73
CA ASP A 37 8.90 9.09 -16.59
C ASP A 37 9.80 9.29 -15.36
N ILE A 38 9.26 8.88 -14.22
CA ILE A 38 9.96 8.93 -12.93
C ILE A 38 11.26 8.13 -12.93
N THR A 39 11.37 7.06 -13.72
CA THR A 39 12.57 6.22 -13.73
C THR A 39 13.74 6.97 -14.34
N SER A 40 13.51 7.64 -15.47
CA SER A 40 14.52 8.48 -16.11
C SER A 40 14.85 9.71 -15.27
N VAL A 41 13.85 10.36 -14.64
CA VAL A 41 14.11 11.48 -13.72
C VAL A 41 14.99 11.06 -12.54
N LYS A 42 14.70 9.92 -11.90
CA LYS A 42 15.52 9.36 -10.82
C LYS A 42 16.95 9.09 -11.28
N CYS A 43 17.09 8.34 -12.37
CA CYS A 43 18.38 8.00 -12.94
C CYS A 43 19.21 9.26 -13.24
N LEU A 44 18.61 10.32 -13.79
CA LEU A 44 19.32 11.56 -14.10
C LEU A 44 19.81 12.30 -12.84
N PHE A 45 19.02 12.35 -11.77
CA PHE A 45 19.48 12.94 -10.50
C PHE A 45 20.51 12.08 -9.78
N GLU A 46 20.39 10.75 -9.83
CA GLU A 46 21.35 9.82 -9.23
C GLU A 46 22.70 9.84 -9.96
N THR A 47 22.69 9.85 -11.29
CA THR A 47 23.90 9.90 -12.12
C THR A 47 24.58 11.26 -12.10
N HIS A 48 23.84 12.32 -11.78
CA HIS A 48 24.33 13.69 -11.69
C HIS A 48 23.99 14.28 -10.33
N ALA A 49 24.53 13.70 -9.25
CA ALA A 49 24.22 14.08 -7.87
C ALA A 49 24.48 15.58 -7.56
N ASP A 50 25.39 16.23 -8.29
CA ASP A 50 25.66 17.66 -8.18
C ASP A 50 24.57 18.55 -8.78
N LEU A 51 23.61 17.97 -9.51
CA LEU A 51 22.52 18.69 -10.15
C LEU A 51 21.45 19.06 -9.10
N PRO A 52 21.22 20.35 -8.81
CA PRO A 52 20.22 20.75 -7.83
C PRO A 52 18.82 20.28 -8.23
N ILE A 53 18.01 19.86 -7.25
CA ILE A 53 16.62 19.44 -7.47
C ILE A 53 15.77 20.54 -8.12
N ASP A 54 16.02 21.80 -7.74
CA ASP A 54 15.41 23.00 -8.31
C ASP A 54 16.25 23.65 -9.40
N ASN A 55 17.02 22.85 -10.15
CA ASN A 55 17.59 23.34 -11.39
C ASN A 55 16.48 23.85 -12.31
N THR A 56 16.83 24.72 -13.25
CA THR A 56 15.84 25.28 -14.17
C THR A 56 16.26 25.14 -15.62
N ARG A 57 15.28 24.83 -16.47
CA ARG A 57 15.37 24.96 -17.92
C ARG A 57 14.29 25.92 -18.39
N ARG A 58 14.71 26.98 -19.09
CA ARG A 58 13.82 28.07 -19.54
C ARG A 58 12.99 28.67 -18.39
N GLY A 59 13.58 28.72 -17.19
CA GLY A 59 12.95 29.26 -16.00
C GLY A 59 11.97 28.36 -15.26
N ASN A 60 11.71 27.14 -15.75
CA ASN A 60 10.90 26.15 -15.04
C ASN A 60 11.81 25.20 -14.28
N THR A 61 11.43 24.82 -13.05
CA THR A 61 12.01 23.63 -12.42
C THR A 61 11.40 22.35 -13.02
N THR A 62 11.96 21.20 -12.66
CA THR A 62 11.39 19.90 -13.02
C THR A 62 9.96 19.76 -12.50
N LEU A 63 9.68 20.27 -11.28
CA LEU A 63 8.33 20.28 -10.68
C LEU A 63 7.35 21.13 -11.49
N HIS A 64 7.74 22.33 -11.94
CA HIS A 64 6.91 23.15 -12.83
C HIS A 64 6.57 22.41 -14.13
N THR A 65 7.55 21.72 -14.70
CA THR A 65 7.39 21.02 -15.99
C THR A 65 6.44 19.84 -15.88
N ALA A 66 6.55 19.07 -14.79
CA ALA A 66 5.63 17.98 -14.48
C ALA A 66 4.18 18.48 -14.37
N LEU A 67 3.95 19.56 -13.59
CA LEU A 67 2.62 20.11 -13.37
C LEU A 67 2.01 20.73 -14.63
N CYS A 68 2.79 21.45 -15.44
CA CYS A 68 2.33 21.97 -16.73
C CYS A 68 1.83 20.87 -17.70
N HIS A 69 2.31 19.64 -17.52
CA HIS A 69 1.93 18.50 -18.35
C HIS A 69 1.03 17.49 -17.62
N ASN A 70 0.29 17.94 -16.61
CA ASN A 70 -0.72 17.13 -15.91
C ASN A 70 -0.11 15.88 -15.24
N GLN A 71 1.15 15.95 -14.80
CA GLN A 71 1.76 14.87 -14.03
C GLN A 71 1.44 15.09 -12.55
N GLU A 72 0.62 14.21 -11.98
CA GLU A 72 0.10 14.34 -10.60
C GLU A 72 0.52 13.17 -9.69
N GLY A 73 1.18 12.17 -10.28
CA GLY A 73 1.54 10.91 -9.65
C GLY A 73 2.86 10.94 -8.89
N LEU A 74 3.55 9.80 -8.89
CA LEU A 74 4.77 9.54 -8.10
C LEU A 74 5.92 10.51 -8.39
N LEU A 75 5.96 11.11 -9.59
CA LEU A 75 6.98 12.08 -9.96
C LEU A 75 6.92 13.33 -9.08
N ILE A 76 5.71 13.82 -8.76
CA ILE A 76 5.53 14.99 -7.87
C ILE A 76 6.00 14.65 -6.46
N ASP A 77 5.64 13.47 -5.95
CA ASP A 77 6.07 13.03 -4.63
C ASP A 77 7.58 12.88 -4.54
N TYR A 78 8.22 12.37 -5.60
CA TYR A 78 9.67 12.25 -5.66
C TYR A 78 10.35 13.62 -5.61
N LEU A 79 9.90 14.58 -6.43
CA LEU A 79 10.50 15.91 -6.48
C LEU A 79 10.36 16.65 -5.14
N ILE A 80 9.17 16.63 -4.53
CA ILE A 80 8.92 17.23 -3.20
C ILE A 80 9.81 16.60 -2.12
N ARG A 81 9.88 15.26 -2.07
CA ARG A 81 10.70 14.55 -1.07
C ARG A 81 12.20 14.81 -1.20
N ASN A 82 12.66 15.12 -2.41
CA ASN A 82 14.06 15.48 -2.66
C ASN A 82 14.32 16.99 -2.51
N GLY A 83 13.39 17.72 -1.88
CA GLY A 83 13.58 19.11 -1.49
C GLY A 83 13.24 20.13 -2.57
N ALA A 84 12.43 19.77 -3.58
CA ALA A 84 11.93 20.76 -4.53
C ALA A 84 11.10 21.83 -3.81
N ASP A 85 11.44 23.10 -4.01
CA ASP A 85 10.72 24.23 -3.42
C ASP A 85 9.33 24.39 -4.06
N VAL A 86 8.30 24.07 -3.29
CA VAL A 86 6.89 24.12 -3.70
C VAL A 86 6.34 25.54 -3.85
N ASN A 87 7.07 26.55 -3.40
CA ASN A 87 6.72 27.97 -3.50
C ASN A 87 7.54 28.72 -4.55
N ARG A 88 8.59 28.10 -5.10
CA ARG A 88 9.46 28.72 -6.10
C ARG A 88 8.68 29.15 -7.32
N MET A 89 8.91 30.36 -7.80
CA MET A 89 8.26 30.87 -9.01
C MET A 89 9.12 30.61 -10.24
N ASN A 90 8.48 30.27 -11.36
CA ASN A 90 9.14 30.24 -12.66
C ASN A 90 9.31 31.66 -13.25
N ASN A 91 9.96 31.76 -14.41
CA ASN A 91 10.17 33.04 -15.11
C ASN A 91 8.87 33.77 -15.51
N LYS A 92 7.72 33.08 -15.51
CA LYS A 92 6.41 33.68 -15.77
C LYS A 92 5.68 34.09 -14.47
N GLY A 93 6.32 33.89 -13.33
CA GLY A 93 5.80 34.19 -12.01
C GLY A 93 4.80 33.16 -11.46
N PHE A 94 4.64 32.00 -12.09
CA PHE A 94 3.78 30.93 -11.56
C PHE A 94 4.56 30.06 -10.58
N CYS A 95 3.99 29.81 -9.40
CA CYS A 95 4.48 28.77 -8.49
C CYS A 95 3.85 27.41 -8.82
N PRO A 96 4.41 26.29 -8.34
CA PRO A 96 3.87 24.94 -8.52
C PRO A 96 2.37 24.85 -8.23
N LEU A 97 1.88 25.43 -7.13
CA LEU A 97 0.47 25.35 -6.78
C LEU A 97 -0.44 25.97 -7.85
N THR A 98 -0.08 27.15 -8.35
CA THR A 98 -0.86 27.81 -9.41
C THR A 98 -0.84 27.01 -10.72
N LEU A 99 0.28 26.37 -11.07
CA LEU A 99 0.35 25.50 -12.24
C LEU A 99 -0.50 24.24 -12.08
N ALA A 100 -0.51 23.63 -10.89
CA ALA A 100 -1.39 22.50 -10.60
C ALA A 100 -2.85 22.89 -10.82
N ILE A 101 -3.28 24.02 -10.28
CA ILE A 101 -4.66 24.51 -10.47
C ILE A 101 -4.96 24.70 -11.97
N ILE A 102 -4.07 25.35 -12.72
CA ILE A 102 -4.33 25.72 -14.12
C ILE A 102 -4.28 24.51 -15.08
N HIS A 103 -3.35 23.57 -14.86
CA HIS A 103 -3.00 22.55 -15.85
C HIS A 103 -3.44 21.13 -15.48
N CYS A 104 -3.73 20.83 -14.22
CA CYS A 104 -4.11 19.49 -13.75
C CYS A 104 -5.61 19.17 -13.90
N ARG A 105 -6.31 19.81 -14.85
CA ARG A 105 -7.71 19.50 -15.24
C ARG A 105 -8.70 19.30 -14.08
N GLY A 106 -8.58 20.09 -13.01
CA GLY A 106 -9.47 20.01 -11.84
C GLY A 106 -9.17 18.86 -10.87
N SER A 107 -8.03 18.17 -11.02
CA SER A 107 -7.52 17.21 -10.04
C SER A 107 -7.06 17.92 -8.76
N THR A 108 -7.50 17.40 -7.61
CA THR A 108 -7.07 17.89 -6.30
C THR A 108 -5.77 17.23 -5.83
N ILE A 109 -5.28 16.20 -6.51
CA ILE A 109 -4.14 15.37 -6.05
C ILE A 109 -2.85 16.21 -6.00
N ALA A 110 -2.49 16.88 -7.08
CA ALA A 110 -1.30 17.73 -7.10
C ALA A 110 -1.44 18.95 -6.19
N VAL A 111 -2.64 19.54 -6.12
CA VAL A 111 -2.95 20.67 -5.24
C VAL A 111 -2.76 20.29 -3.77
N GLN A 112 -3.30 19.15 -3.35
CA GLN A 112 -3.15 18.58 -2.01
C GLN A 112 -1.68 18.34 -1.67
N LYS A 113 -0.95 17.61 -2.53
CA LYS A 113 0.48 17.31 -2.32
C LYS A 113 1.32 18.56 -2.10
N LEU A 114 1.04 19.62 -2.85
CA LEU A 114 1.76 20.88 -2.74
C LEU A 114 1.40 21.63 -1.45
N ILE A 115 0.12 21.67 -1.08
CA ILE A 115 -0.33 22.29 0.19
C ILE A 115 0.26 21.56 1.40
N ASP A 116 0.24 20.23 1.39
CA ASP A 116 0.83 19.40 2.45
C ASP A 116 2.33 19.63 2.60
N ALA A 117 3.00 19.92 1.48
CA ALA A 117 4.41 20.28 1.44
C ALA A 117 4.69 21.75 1.81
N GLY A 118 3.68 22.50 2.25
CA GLY A 118 3.82 23.89 2.69
C GLY A 118 3.68 24.93 1.58
N ALA A 119 2.97 24.63 0.48
CA ALA A 119 2.67 25.64 -0.53
C ALA A 119 1.74 26.73 0.02
N ILE A 120 2.07 27.98 -0.28
CA ILE A 120 1.26 29.15 0.10
C ILE A 120 0.00 29.16 -0.77
N TRP A 121 -1.17 29.05 -0.14
CA TRP A 121 -2.45 28.95 -0.85
C TRP A 121 -3.51 29.96 -0.36
N GLU A 122 -3.35 30.55 0.81
CA GLU A 122 -4.32 31.52 1.35
C GLU A 122 -4.22 32.88 0.67
N LYS A 123 -2.99 33.31 0.36
CA LYS A 123 -2.73 34.57 -0.34
C LYS A 123 -1.38 34.52 -1.02
N PHE A 124 -1.35 34.72 -2.33
CA PHE A 124 -0.08 34.82 -3.07
C PHE A 124 0.53 36.21 -2.85
N HIS A 125 1.83 36.23 -2.52
CA HIS A 125 2.56 37.47 -2.22
C HIS A 125 3.25 38.07 -3.45
N SER A 126 3.26 37.36 -4.57
CA SER A 126 4.00 37.70 -5.79
C SER A 126 3.41 36.98 -7.01
N GLY A 127 3.79 37.43 -8.22
CA GLY A 127 3.40 36.79 -9.47
C GLY A 127 2.09 37.31 -10.04
N PRO A 128 1.55 36.65 -11.09
CA PRO A 128 0.36 37.13 -11.80
C PRO A 128 -0.92 37.05 -10.96
N PHE A 129 -0.91 36.28 -9.86
CA PHE A 129 -2.03 36.14 -8.92
C PHE A 129 -1.77 36.82 -7.58
N MET A 130 -0.88 37.80 -7.53
CA MET A 130 -0.59 38.55 -6.29
C MET A 130 -1.89 39.07 -5.64
N ASN A 131 -1.98 38.92 -4.32
CA ASN A 131 -3.13 39.23 -3.48
C ASN A 131 -4.37 38.35 -3.66
N LEU A 132 -4.36 37.39 -4.60
CA LEU A 132 -5.41 36.38 -4.70
C LEU A 132 -5.08 35.17 -3.84
N SER A 133 -6.13 34.45 -3.42
CA SER A 133 -6.00 33.11 -2.84
C SER A 133 -5.97 32.05 -3.94
N ALA A 134 -5.52 30.84 -3.60
CA ALA A 134 -5.64 29.68 -4.49
C ALA A 134 -7.12 29.38 -4.84
N VAL A 135 -8.06 29.72 -3.96
CA VAL A 135 -9.50 29.60 -4.22
C VAL A 135 -9.90 30.53 -5.35
N ASP A 136 -9.47 31.79 -5.32
CA ASP A 136 -9.79 32.79 -6.35
C ASP A 136 -9.24 32.37 -7.72
N VAL A 137 -8.01 31.85 -7.74
CA VAL A 137 -7.41 31.28 -8.96
C VAL A 137 -8.23 30.08 -9.45
N ALA A 138 -8.63 29.16 -8.57
CA ALA A 138 -9.44 28.01 -8.97
C ALA A 138 -10.82 28.41 -9.51
N ILE A 139 -11.44 29.47 -8.97
CA ILE A 139 -12.69 30.04 -9.49
C ILE A 139 -12.47 30.65 -10.87
N GLN A 140 -11.41 31.46 -11.05
CA GLN A 140 -11.08 32.10 -12.32
C GLN A 140 -10.89 31.07 -13.45
N TYR A 141 -10.31 29.92 -13.14
CA TYR A 141 -10.08 28.82 -14.08
C TYR A 141 -11.20 27.75 -14.10
N LYS A 142 -12.33 28.00 -13.43
CA LYS A 142 -13.51 27.12 -13.39
C LYS A 142 -13.23 25.69 -12.91
N ASN A 143 -12.31 25.54 -11.96
CA ASN A 143 -11.96 24.25 -11.36
C ASN A 143 -12.79 23.97 -10.10
N GLU A 144 -14.06 23.60 -10.27
CA GLU A 144 -15.02 23.43 -9.16
C GLU A 144 -14.58 22.44 -8.08
N ASN A 145 -13.91 21.35 -8.48
CA ASN A 145 -13.35 20.36 -7.56
C ASN A 145 -12.29 20.97 -6.64
N VAL A 146 -11.41 21.80 -7.20
CA VAL A 146 -10.34 22.46 -6.45
C VAL A 146 -10.90 23.60 -5.58
N VAL A 147 -11.89 24.34 -6.07
CA VAL A 147 -12.62 25.34 -5.27
C VAL A 147 -13.25 24.69 -4.04
N SER A 148 -13.93 23.56 -4.24
CA SER A 148 -14.59 22.82 -3.16
C SER A 148 -13.59 22.31 -2.13
N TYR A 149 -12.46 21.78 -2.61
CA TYR A 149 -11.36 21.31 -1.77
C TYR A 149 -10.74 22.43 -0.92
N LEU A 150 -10.33 23.55 -1.55
CA LEU A 150 -9.65 24.65 -0.87
C LEU A 150 -10.56 25.40 0.12
N ARG A 151 -11.86 25.54 -0.18
CA ARG A 151 -12.82 26.11 0.78
C ARG A 151 -12.99 25.24 2.02
N GLY A 152 -12.88 23.92 1.87
CA GLY A 152 -12.92 22.98 2.98
C GLY A 152 -11.78 23.21 3.99
N LEU A 153 -10.59 23.58 3.50
CA LEU A 153 -9.41 23.83 4.35
C LEU A 153 -9.52 25.09 5.23
N GLY A 154 -10.31 26.09 4.80
CA GLY A 154 -10.43 27.39 5.49
C GLY A 154 -11.35 27.39 6.72
N MET A 155 -12.15 26.33 6.91
CA MET A 155 -13.15 26.26 7.99
C MET A 155 -12.57 25.82 9.35
N ASP A 156 -11.33 25.32 9.39
CA ASP A 156 -10.71 24.73 10.60
C ASP A 156 -9.91 25.71 11.49
N LYS A 157 -9.75 26.98 11.11
CA LYS A 157 -8.85 27.93 11.83
C LYS A 157 -9.48 28.75 12.97
N ASN A 158 -10.78 28.65 13.23
CA ASN A 158 -11.48 29.53 14.18
C ASN A 158 -11.66 29.00 15.62
N GLN A 159 -10.86 28.01 16.06
CA GLN A 159 -10.97 27.48 17.42
C GLN A 159 -9.61 27.21 18.07
N GLN A 160 -8.89 28.29 18.40
CA GLN A 160 -7.82 28.27 19.40
C GLN A 160 -8.12 29.30 20.50
N VAL A 161 -8.69 28.83 21.61
CA VAL A 161 -8.59 29.49 22.92
C VAL A 161 -8.30 28.39 23.96
N VAL A 162 -7.05 28.39 24.44
CA VAL A 162 -6.54 28.05 25.79
C VAL A 162 -7.22 26.89 26.55
N THR A 163 -6.48 25.81 26.82
CA THR A 163 -5.99 25.47 28.19
C THR A 163 -5.07 24.23 28.19
N THR A 164 -3.85 24.48 28.67
CA THR A 164 -2.99 23.70 29.58
C THR A 164 -3.22 22.20 29.85
N THR A 165 -2.08 21.51 29.81
CA THR A 165 -1.66 20.20 30.32
C THR A 165 -2.29 19.76 31.63
N THR A 166 -2.84 18.55 31.67
CA THR A 166 -2.75 17.60 32.80
C THR A 166 -2.87 16.16 32.29
N ASN A 167 -1.95 15.29 32.74
CA ASN A 167 -2.01 13.85 32.63
C ASN A 167 -3.28 13.31 33.29
N THR A 168 -4.07 12.51 32.57
CA THR A 168 -4.99 11.49 33.11
C THR A 168 -5.28 10.45 32.01
N GLU A 169 -5.01 9.20 32.35
CA GLU A 169 -5.61 7.93 31.92
C GLU A 169 -6.32 7.89 30.55
N VAL A 170 -5.73 7.12 29.63
CA VAL A 170 -6.28 6.80 28.31
C VAL A 170 -7.41 5.78 28.49
N THR A 171 -8.65 6.27 28.63
CA THR A 171 -9.85 5.46 28.39
C THR A 171 -10.14 5.40 26.89
N SER A 172 -10.40 4.18 26.43
CA SER A 172 -10.70 3.81 25.06
C SER A 172 -12.10 4.27 24.64
N GLU A 173 -12.27 5.56 24.38
CA GLU A 173 -13.42 6.08 23.63
C GLU A 173 -12.92 6.75 22.35
N THR A 174 -13.32 6.17 21.23
CA THR A 174 -13.11 6.69 19.87
C THR A 174 -13.59 8.14 19.83
N ARG A 175 -12.66 9.10 19.71
CA ARG A 175 -12.99 10.53 19.52
C ARG A 175 -13.64 10.72 18.15
N ILE A 176 -14.95 10.49 18.08
CA ILE A 176 -15.78 10.82 16.93
C ILE A 176 -15.95 12.34 16.94
N THR A 177 -15.24 13.03 16.04
CA THR A 177 -15.51 14.45 15.79
C THR A 177 -16.80 14.57 14.98
N LYS A 178 -17.64 15.57 15.29
CA LYS A 178 -19.00 15.75 14.70
C LYS A 178 -19.02 15.97 13.17
N THR A 179 -17.88 15.92 12.47
CA THR A 179 -17.70 16.39 11.09
C THR A 179 -17.42 15.30 10.06
N GLY A 180 -17.73 14.03 10.33
CA GLY A 180 -17.52 12.95 9.35
C GLY A 180 -16.03 12.70 9.05
N HIS A 181 -15.17 13.00 10.02
CA HIS A 181 -13.74 12.72 9.99
C HIS A 181 -13.33 12.04 11.32
N ALA A 182 -12.35 11.15 11.26
CA ALA A 182 -11.77 10.46 12.42
C ALA A 182 -10.26 10.65 12.44
N ILE A 183 -9.65 10.72 13.62
CA ILE A 183 -8.19 10.69 13.73
C ILE A 183 -7.76 9.22 13.74
N CYS A 184 -6.87 8.88 12.81
CA CYS A 184 -6.24 7.58 12.76
C CYS A 184 -5.46 7.28 14.05
N PRO A 185 -5.76 6.22 14.81
CA PRO A 185 -5.05 5.90 16.04
C PRO A 185 -3.60 5.42 15.82
N ILE A 186 -3.25 4.98 14.61
CA ILE A 186 -1.92 4.43 14.28
C ILE A 186 -0.97 5.52 13.75
N CYS A 187 -1.43 6.35 12.79
CA CYS A 187 -0.59 7.37 12.14
C CYS A 187 -0.95 8.81 12.53
N ASN A 188 -1.97 8.99 13.36
CA ASN A 188 -2.43 10.30 13.87
C ASN A 188 -2.89 11.29 12.79
N THR A 189 -3.16 10.80 11.58
CA THR A 189 -3.69 11.60 10.46
C THR A 189 -5.22 11.65 10.51
N LEU A 190 -5.80 12.80 10.16
CA LEU A 190 -7.24 12.93 9.97
C LEU A 190 -7.66 12.18 8.70
N VAL A 191 -8.62 11.26 8.82
CA VAL A 191 -9.28 10.62 7.69
C VAL A 191 -10.73 11.03 7.61
N LYS A 192 -11.32 10.86 6.43
CA LYS A 192 -12.76 10.97 6.27
C LYS A 192 -13.42 9.68 6.76
N PHE A 193 -14.55 9.79 7.45
CA PHE A 193 -15.49 8.66 7.50
C PHE A 193 -15.96 8.40 6.07
N PRO A 194 -15.84 7.18 5.55
CA PRO A 194 -16.13 6.94 4.16
C PRO A 194 -17.62 6.94 3.88
N THR A 195 -17.89 7.18 2.60
CA THR A 195 -19.07 6.86 1.81
C THR A 195 -20.33 6.50 2.60
N LYS A 196 -21.38 7.33 2.51
CA LYS A 196 -22.71 7.05 3.08
C LYS A 196 -23.05 5.56 2.89
N MET A 197 -23.43 4.87 3.97
CA MET A 197 -23.84 3.46 3.94
C MET A 197 -24.79 3.16 2.78
N SER A 198 -25.69 4.09 2.46
CA SER A 198 -26.60 4.02 1.32
C SER A 198 -25.92 3.82 -0.04
N ARG A 199 -24.72 4.37 -0.26
CA ARG A 199 -23.93 4.20 -1.49
C ARG A 199 -23.20 2.85 -1.50
N ILE A 200 -22.69 2.40 -0.36
CA ILE A 200 -22.12 1.05 -0.23
C ILE A 200 -23.21 -0.01 -0.49
N GLU A 201 -24.39 0.16 0.11
CA GLU A 201 -25.58 -0.66 -0.13
C GLU A 201 -26.05 -0.58 -1.59
N SER A 202 -26.05 0.61 -2.21
CA SER A 202 -26.41 0.77 -3.63
C SER A 202 -25.41 0.09 -4.57
N ASP A 203 -24.11 0.24 -4.30
CA ASP A 203 -23.05 -0.41 -5.07
C ASP A 203 -23.10 -1.93 -4.89
N GLN A 204 -23.40 -2.42 -3.68
CA GLN A 204 -23.65 -3.82 -3.37
C GLN A 204 -24.87 -4.36 -4.13
N ILE A 205 -26.01 -3.70 -4.05
CA ILE A 205 -27.24 -4.06 -4.77
C ILE A 205 -26.99 -4.05 -6.28
N ALA A 206 -26.25 -3.08 -6.80
CA ALA A 206 -25.91 -3.02 -8.22
C ALA A 206 -25.01 -4.19 -8.65
N VAL A 207 -24.07 -4.61 -7.81
CA VAL A 207 -23.24 -5.81 -8.03
C VAL A 207 -24.08 -7.07 -7.95
N GLU A 208 -24.93 -7.22 -6.94
CA GLU A 208 -25.84 -8.37 -6.78
C GLU A 208 -26.84 -8.50 -7.93
N LEU A 209 -27.41 -7.38 -8.40
CA LEU A 209 -28.29 -7.33 -9.57
C LEU A 209 -27.55 -7.72 -10.86
N LYS A 210 -26.33 -7.19 -11.09
CA LYS A 210 -25.47 -7.62 -12.21
C LYS A 210 -25.09 -9.10 -12.12
N THR A 211 -25.04 -9.66 -10.92
CA THR A 211 -24.74 -11.08 -10.68
C THR A 211 -25.95 -11.97 -10.95
N LYS A 212 -27.18 -11.54 -10.58
CA LYS A 212 -28.43 -12.24 -10.91
C LYS A 212 -28.72 -12.26 -12.41
N VAL A 213 -28.39 -11.18 -13.13
CA VAL A 213 -28.60 -11.09 -14.60
C VAL A 213 -27.62 -11.97 -15.40
N ASN A 214 -26.42 -12.23 -14.88
CA ASN A 214 -25.42 -13.09 -15.53
C ASN A 214 -25.44 -14.55 -15.00
N GLY A 215 -26.52 -14.93 -14.30
CA GLY A 215 -26.57 -16.08 -13.41
C GLY A 215 -27.50 -17.22 -13.79
N GLU A 216 -27.64 -17.56 -15.08
CA GLU A 216 -28.13 -18.89 -15.47
C GLU A 216 -27.01 -19.65 -16.19
N TYR A 217 -26.47 -20.65 -15.48
CA TYR A 217 -25.63 -21.71 -16.06
C TYR A 217 -26.51 -22.55 -17.01
N GLY A 218 -26.61 -22.10 -18.26
CA GLY A 218 -27.13 -22.88 -19.38
C GLY A 218 -25.96 -23.41 -20.20
N GLY A 219 -25.84 -24.73 -20.30
CA GLY A 219 -24.94 -25.39 -21.24
C GLY A 219 -25.24 -24.93 -22.66
N GLY A 220 -24.40 -24.06 -23.21
CA GLY A 220 -24.52 -23.53 -24.55
C GLY A 220 -23.15 -23.44 -25.19
N GLU A 221 -22.94 -24.26 -26.22
CA GLU A 221 -21.75 -24.23 -27.07
C GLU A 221 -21.68 -22.88 -27.80
N GLY A 222 -20.94 -21.95 -27.23
CA GLY A 222 -20.74 -20.63 -27.84
C GLY A 222 -19.55 -19.92 -27.22
N LYS A 223 -18.59 -19.53 -28.07
CA LYS A 223 -17.35 -18.82 -27.71
C LYS A 223 -17.64 -17.41 -27.16
N HIS A 224 -18.11 -17.31 -25.91
CA HIS A 224 -18.14 -16.06 -25.15
C HIS A 224 -17.10 -16.11 -24.04
N LYS A 225 -16.13 -15.19 -24.10
CA LYS A 225 -15.08 -14.98 -23.08
C LYS A 225 -15.74 -14.86 -21.69
N HIS A 226 -15.63 -15.92 -20.91
CA HIS A 226 -16.12 -16.00 -19.53
C HIS A 226 -15.41 -14.94 -18.68
N ARG A 227 -16.06 -13.81 -18.40
CA ARG A 227 -15.62 -12.92 -17.32
C ARG A 227 -16.07 -13.55 -16.01
N LYS A 228 -15.23 -14.43 -15.44
CA LYS A 228 -15.41 -14.95 -14.08
C LYS A 228 -15.55 -13.76 -13.12
N TYR A 229 -16.70 -13.64 -12.46
CA TYR A 229 -16.90 -12.62 -11.43
C TYR A 229 -16.04 -13.02 -10.22
N ILE A 230 -15.04 -12.20 -9.93
CA ILE A 230 -13.99 -12.44 -8.94
C ILE A 230 -14.60 -12.56 -7.54
N ALA A 231 -14.35 -13.70 -6.89
CA ALA A 231 -14.32 -13.88 -5.43
C ALA A 231 -15.68 -13.91 -4.66
N ARG A 232 -16.64 -14.70 -5.15
CA ARG A 232 -17.99 -14.87 -4.55
C ARG A 232 -17.99 -15.69 -3.24
N LYS A 233 -17.41 -16.89 -3.22
CA LYS A 233 -17.44 -17.82 -2.07
C LYS A 233 -16.97 -17.18 -0.76
N TYR A 234 -15.74 -16.67 -0.72
CA TYR A 234 -15.16 -16.10 0.49
C TYR A 234 -15.83 -14.81 0.93
N MET A 235 -16.35 -14.03 -0.02
CA MET A 235 -17.16 -12.86 0.32
C MET A 235 -18.51 -13.27 0.93
N ASP A 236 -19.18 -14.27 0.35
CA ASP A 236 -20.45 -14.80 0.88
C ASP A 236 -20.23 -15.40 2.29
N GLN A 237 -19.13 -16.13 2.50
CA GLN A 237 -18.72 -16.64 3.81
C GLN A 237 -18.41 -15.51 4.81
N LEU A 238 -17.67 -14.47 4.42
CA LEU A 238 -17.40 -13.31 5.30
C LEU A 238 -18.69 -12.60 5.72
N LEU A 239 -19.61 -12.40 4.76
CA LEU A 239 -20.91 -11.80 5.02
C LEU A 239 -21.75 -12.66 5.96
N ALA A 240 -21.69 -13.99 5.84
CA ALA A 240 -22.34 -14.91 6.76
C ALA A 240 -21.70 -14.87 8.16
N HIS A 241 -20.38 -15.07 8.26
CA HIS A 241 -19.60 -15.15 9.50
C HIS A 241 -19.82 -13.93 10.40
N SER A 242 -19.77 -12.73 9.82
CA SER A 242 -19.90 -11.47 10.56
C SER A 242 -21.30 -10.86 10.52
N ASN A 243 -22.28 -11.56 9.93
CA ASN A 243 -23.58 -10.99 9.56
C ASN A 243 -23.46 -9.64 8.82
N GLY A 244 -22.46 -9.53 7.94
CA GLY A 244 -22.13 -8.34 7.17
C GLY A 244 -21.42 -7.21 7.94
N GLU A 245 -21.30 -7.29 9.27
CA GLU A 245 -20.69 -6.22 10.07
C GLU A 245 -19.21 -6.05 9.77
N ALA A 246 -18.46 -7.13 9.49
CA ALA A 246 -17.04 -7.01 9.21
C ALA A 246 -16.78 -6.33 7.86
N TYR A 247 -17.53 -6.73 6.83
CA TYR A 247 -17.49 -6.09 5.53
C TYR A 247 -17.91 -4.62 5.62
N LYS A 248 -18.98 -4.33 6.37
CA LYS A 248 -19.47 -2.96 6.60
C LYS A 248 -18.44 -2.09 7.31
N ALA A 249 -17.77 -2.59 8.35
CA ALA A 249 -16.71 -1.86 9.03
C ALA A 249 -15.53 -1.59 8.10
N LEU A 250 -15.12 -2.58 7.28
CA LEU A 250 -14.05 -2.40 6.30
C LEU A 250 -14.42 -1.41 5.19
N CYS A 251 -15.63 -1.43 4.65
CA CYS A 251 -16.11 -0.42 3.69
C CYS A 251 -16.35 0.95 4.36
N GLY A 252 -16.58 0.92 5.67
CA GLY A 252 -16.68 2.03 6.60
C GLY A 252 -15.33 2.64 6.99
N ILE A 253 -14.23 2.21 6.36
CA ILE A 253 -12.90 2.83 6.48
C ILE A 253 -12.46 3.49 5.16
N GLU A 254 -11.95 4.72 5.23
CA GLU A 254 -11.20 5.32 4.13
C GLU A 254 -9.77 4.76 4.13
N TYR A 255 -9.41 4.07 3.06
CA TYR A 255 -8.06 3.58 2.81
C TYR A 255 -7.33 4.66 2.01
N HIS A 256 -6.19 5.16 2.48
CA HIS A 256 -5.47 6.13 1.67
C HIS A 256 -4.86 5.41 0.46
N GLY A 257 -5.45 5.57 -0.73
CA GLY A 257 -4.93 5.00 -1.97
C GLY A 257 -5.49 3.64 -2.40
N VAL A 258 -6.58 3.13 -1.79
CA VAL A 258 -7.37 2.04 -2.38
C VAL A 258 -8.61 2.63 -3.05
N GLU A 259 -8.71 2.48 -4.36
CA GLU A 259 -9.95 2.81 -5.08
C GLU A 259 -11.09 1.89 -4.63
N ASN A 260 -12.21 2.47 -4.17
CA ASN A 260 -13.37 1.73 -3.65
C ASN A 260 -13.86 0.59 -4.56
N MET A 261 -13.75 0.72 -5.89
CA MET A 261 -14.16 -0.34 -6.83
C MET A 261 -13.34 -1.62 -6.75
N ARG A 262 -12.12 -1.60 -6.18
CA ARG A 262 -11.26 -2.79 -6.04
C ARG A 262 -11.33 -3.42 -4.64
N LEU A 263 -11.93 -2.74 -3.67
CA LEU A 263 -11.90 -3.16 -2.26
C LEU A 263 -12.54 -4.52 -2.02
N ARG A 264 -13.69 -4.82 -2.64
CA ARG A 264 -14.37 -6.13 -2.51
C ARG A 264 -13.46 -7.31 -2.89
N LYS A 265 -12.67 -7.17 -3.97
CA LYS A 265 -11.71 -8.19 -4.40
C LYS A 265 -10.65 -8.41 -3.32
N GLU A 266 -10.04 -7.32 -2.84
CA GLU A 266 -8.96 -7.40 -1.85
C GLU A 266 -9.42 -8.00 -0.51
N ILE A 267 -10.63 -7.66 -0.07
CA ILE A 267 -11.25 -8.24 1.13
C ILE A 267 -11.47 -9.74 0.93
N SER A 268 -12.02 -10.14 -0.21
CA SER A 268 -12.30 -11.55 -0.49
C SER A 268 -11.01 -12.38 -0.58
N GLU A 269 -9.98 -11.88 -1.26
CA GLU A 269 -8.65 -12.52 -1.31
C GLU A 269 -8.01 -12.59 0.08
N SER A 270 -8.15 -11.55 0.90
CA SER A 270 -7.67 -11.55 2.29
C SER A 270 -8.39 -12.57 3.16
N TYR A 271 -9.71 -12.72 3.01
CA TYR A 271 -10.48 -13.72 3.76
C TYR A 271 -10.07 -15.14 3.37
N ALA A 272 -9.82 -15.39 2.07
CA ALA A 272 -9.27 -16.65 1.59
C ALA A 272 -7.91 -16.97 2.23
N VAL A 273 -7.05 -15.96 2.39
CA VAL A 273 -5.77 -16.10 3.11
C VAL A 273 -5.98 -16.47 4.57
N LEU A 274 -6.96 -15.88 5.25
CA LEU A 274 -7.27 -16.23 6.64
C LEU A 274 -7.80 -17.65 6.80
N HIS A 275 -8.53 -18.20 5.82
CA HIS A 275 -8.88 -19.64 5.82
C HIS A 275 -7.63 -20.52 5.77
N ALA A 276 -6.64 -20.16 4.95
CA ALA A 276 -5.37 -20.87 4.89
C ALA A 276 -4.57 -20.73 6.21
N VAL A 277 -4.64 -19.58 6.88
CA VAL A 277 -4.06 -19.37 8.22
C VAL A 277 -4.77 -20.25 9.25
N GLN A 278 -6.11 -20.31 9.25
CA GLN A 278 -6.86 -21.20 10.13
C GLN A 278 -6.48 -22.67 9.93
N GLU A 279 -6.30 -23.09 8.67
CA GLU A 279 -5.86 -24.44 8.34
C GLU A 279 -4.41 -24.70 8.80
N CYS A 280 -3.51 -23.72 8.72
CA CYS A 280 -2.20 -23.78 9.38
C CYS A 280 -2.35 -24.01 10.89
N CYS A 281 -3.22 -23.24 11.56
CA CYS A 281 -3.44 -23.36 13.00
C CYS A 281 -3.99 -24.73 13.40
N LYS A 282 -4.91 -25.29 12.61
CA LYS A 282 -5.44 -26.65 12.79
C LYS A 282 -4.33 -27.70 12.68
N ASN A 283 -3.51 -27.63 11.63
CA ASN A 283 -2.41 -28.58 11.40
C ASN A 283 -1.27 -28.43 12.42
N LEU A 284 -1.11 -27.26 13.04
CA LEU A 284 -0.21 -27.02 14.17
C LEU A 284 -0.79 -27.48 15.52
N GLY A 285 -2.04 -27.91 15.58
CA GLY A 285 -2.72 -28.34 16.81
C GLY A 285 -3.05 -27.18 17.78
N ILE A 286 -3.07 -25.93 17.29
CA ILE A 286 -3.34 -24.73 18.11
C ILE A 286 -4.83 -24.63 18.41
N ILE A 287 -5.66 -24.84 17.39
CA ILE A 287 -7.12 -24.84 17.52
C ILE A 287 -7.53 -26.25 17.98
N ARG A 288 -7.94 -26.37 19.24
CA ARG A 288 -8.53 -27.63 19.74
C ARG A 288 -9.87 -27.82 19.04
N SER A 289 -10.11 -29.01 18.50
CA SER A 289 -11.34 -29.43 17.81
C SER A 289 -12.57 -29.52 18.74
N ASN A 290 -12.73 -28.58 19.66
CA ASN A 290 -13.92 -28.41 20.49
C ASN A 290 -14.96 -27.52 19.82
N ALA A 291 -14.66 -26.91 18.67
CA ALA A 291 -15.69 -26.59 17.68
C ALA A 291 -16.26 -27.94 17.24
N THR A 292 -17.42 -28.27 17.79
CA THR A 292 -18.15 -29.52 17.56
C THR A 292 -18.04 -29.97 16.12
N ALA A 293 -17.70 -31.25 15.92
CA ALA A 293 -17.91 -31.93 14.65
C ALA A 293 -19.35 -31.67 14.18
N GLY A 294 -19.54 -30.70 13.29
CA GLY A 294 -20.86 -30.19 12.92
C GLY A 294 -20.93 -28.71 12.52
N ASP A 295 -19.93 -27.87 12.82
CA ASP A 295 -19.95 -26.49 12.33
C ASP A 295 -19.30 -26.36 10.95
N ASP A 296 -20.11 -26.58 9.92
CA ASP A 296 -19.77 -26.38 8.50
C ASP A 296 -19.93 -24.90 8.09
N SER A 297 -19.99 -23.97 9.07
CA SER A 297 -20.19 -22.52 8.85
C SER A 297 -19.14 -21.89 7.94
N GLY A 298 -17.91 -22.42 7.97
CA GLY A 298 -16.77 -21.81 7.30
C GLY A 298 -16.28 -20.54 8.02
N ASP A 299 -16.63 -20.36 9.30
CA ASP A 299 -16.20 -19.22 10.08
C ASP A 299 -14.70 -19.33 10.47
N ILE A 300 -14.08 -18.17 10.72
CA ILE A 300 -12.66 -18.05 11.06
C ILE A 300 -12.49 -17.75 12.54
N HIS A 301 -11.91 -18.70 13.26
CA HIS A 301 -11.59 -18.63 14.68
C HIS A 301 -10.08 -18.81 14.87
N LEU A 302 -9.40 -17.71 15.18
CA LEU A 302 -7.96 -17.70 15.46
C LEU A 302 -7.75 -17.44 16.95
N GLU A 303 -6.88 -18.20 17.59
CA GLU A 303 -6.60 -18.07 19.03
C GLU A 303 -5.10 -18.21 19.31
N ASN A 304 -4.58 -17.33 20.17
CA ASN A 304 -3.19 -17.29 20.60
C ASN A 304 -2.19 -17.21 19.43
N ILE A 305 -2.51 -16.41 18.40
CA ILE A 305 -1.62 -16.23 17.24
C ILE A 305 -0.93 -14.86 17.24
N PHE A 306 0.28 -14.84 16.67
CA PHE A 306 0.94 -13.63 16.22
C PHE A 306 1.05 -13.68 14.70
N LEU A 307 0.22 -12.92 13.99
CA LEU A 307 0.22 -12.89 12.53
C LEU A 307 1.17 -11.80 12.03
N ILE A 308 2.13 -12.15 11.18
CA ILE A 308 3.03 -11.21 10.53
C ILE A 308 2.60 -11.10 9.07
N ASP A 309 2.03 -9.98 8.67
CA ASP A 309 1.54 -9.70 7.33
C ASP A 309 2.57 -8.86 6.55
N LEU A 310 3.33 -9.53 5.68
CA LEU A 310 4.20 -8.90 4.69
C LEU A 310 3.33 -8.45 3.51
N CYS A 311 2.82 -7.23 3.58
CA CYS A 311 1.88 -6.71 2.57
C CYS A 311 2.60 -5.76 1.59
N SER A 312 2.04 -5.65 0.38
CA SER A 312 2.49 -4.71 -0.67
C SER A 312 1.47 -3.57 -0.91
N GLY A 313 1.00 -2.93 0.15
CA GLY A 313 0.53 -1.55 0.07
C GLY A 313 -0.91 -1.33 0.48
N LYS A 314 -1.59 -2.33 1.07
CA LYS A 314 -3.03 -2.21 1.37
C LYS A 314 -3.45 -2.66 2.77
N GLY A 315 -2.68 -3.55 3.42
CA GLY A 315 -2.92 -4.00 4.80
C GLY A 315 -4.31 -4.59 5.07
N ILE A 316 -5.04 -5.03 4.03
CA ILE A 316 -6.44 -5.47 4.15
C ILE A 316 -6.55 -6.74 5.01
N THR A 317 -5.59 -7.67 4.89
CA THR A 317 -5.58 -8.90 5.68
C THR A 317 -5.46 -8.61 7.16
N THR A 318 -4.49 -7.77 7.55
CA THR A 318 -4.36 -7.29 8.93
C THR A 318 -5.59 -6.50 9.40
N GLY A 319 -6.15 -5.61 8.56
CA GLY A 319 -7.38 -4.89 8.91
C GLY A 319 -8.59 -5.82 9.15
N LEU A 320 -8.73 -6.85 8.32
CA LEU A 320 -9.77 -7.86 8.45
C LEU A 320 -9.62 -8.68 9.74
N CYS A 321 -8.39 -9.05 10.12
CA CYS A 321 -8.11 -9.63 11.44
C CYS A 321 -8.59 -8.72 12.57
N GLY A 322 -8.33 -7.41 12.48
CA GLY A 322 -8.82 -6.43 13.43
C GLY A 322 -10.33 -6.49 13.59
N VAL A 323 -11.10 -6.48 12.49
CA VAL A 323 -12.57 -6.50 12.60
C VAL A 323 -13.12 -7.82 13.14
N LEU A 324 -12.53 -8.95 12.72
CA LEU A 324 -12.97 -10.27 13.15
C LEU A 324 -12.56 -10.58 14.61
N ASP A 325 -11.68 -9.78 15.20
CA ASP A 325 -11.21 -9.94 16.58
C ASP A 325 -11.41 -8.66 17.44
N PRO A 326 -12.67 -8.23 17.69
CA PRO A 326 -13.01 -6.95 18.31
C PRO A 326 -12.85 -6.88 19.83
N GLY A 327 -12.71 -8.01 20.54
CA GLY A 327 -12.80 -8.06 22.01
C GLY A 327 -11.45 -8.05 22.72
N LYS A 328 -11.39 -7.48 23.93
CA LYS A 328 -10.15 -7.46 24.77
C LYS A 328 -9.69 -8.84 25.26
N ASP A 329 -10.53 -9.86 25.10
CA ASP A 329 -10.30 -11.21 25.69
C ASP A 329 -9.44 -12.12 24.80
N SER A 330 -9.18 -11.74 23.54
CA SER A 330 -8.30 -12.49 22.65
C SER A 330 -6.84 -12.10 22.87
N ASN A 331 -5.98 -13.12 22.92
CA ASN A 331 -4.53 -12.99 23.00
C ASN A 331 -3.87 -12.89 21.62
N ASN A 332 -4.61 -12.63 20.54
CA ASN A 332 -4.01 -12.49 19.22
C ASN A 332 -3.32 -11.13 19.06
N PHE A 333 -2.31 -11.08 18.19
CA PHE A 333 -1.62 -9.86 17.80
C PHE A 333 -1.25 -9.90 16.32
N TYR A 334 -1.28 -8.75 15.65
CA TYR A 334 -1.12 -8.67 14.20
C TYR A 334 -0.12 -7.57 13.85
N LEU A 335 0.92 -7.92 13.10
CA LEU A 335 1.96 -7.01 12.64
C LEU A 335 1.92 -6.90 11.13
N ALA A 336 1.57 -5.72 10.61
CA ALA A 336 1.67 -5.39 9.19
C ALA A 336 3.01 -4.72 8.88
N ILE A 337 3.70 -5.19 7.84
CA ILE A 337 5.02 -4.67 7.42
C ILE A 337 4.97 -4.27 5.95
N ASP A 338 5.39 -3.05 5.66
CA ASP A 338 5.47 -2.54 4.29
C ASP A 338 6.46 -1.37 4.18
N LYS A 339 7.00 -1.10 2.99
CA LYS A 339 7.83 0.09 2.72
C LYS A 339 7.00 1.37 2.52
N MET A 340 5.69 1.21 2.27
CA MET A 340 4.76 2.31 2.08
C MET A 340 4.63 3.16 3.35
N LEU A 341 4.10 4.37 3.20
CA LEU A 341 3.81 5.20 4.36
C LEU A 341 2.57 4.65 5.06
N PRO A 342 2.48 4.74 6.40
CA PRO A 342 1.38 4.17 7.17
C PRO A 342 0.03 4.42 6.52
N HIS A 343 -0.27 5.66 6.11
CA HIS A 343 -1.55 6.06 5.51
C HIS A 343 -2.15 5.06 4.48
N THR A 344 -1.37 4.25 3.76
CA THR A 344 -1.91 3.27 2.81
C THR A 344 -2.61 2.02 3.39
N ILE A 345 -2.67 1.83 4.71
CA ILE A 345 -3.34 0.67 5.35
C ILE A 345 -4.67 1.05 6.06
N PRO A 346 -5.50 0.08 6.49
CA PRO A 346 -6.77 0.31 7.19
C PRO A 346 -6.47 0.52 8.67
N HIS A 347 -6.53 1.76 9.16
CA HIS A 347 -5.97 2.09 10.48
C HIS A 347 -6.98 2.20 11.63
N PHE A 348 -8.25 1.88 11.40
CA PHE A 348 -9.33 2.26 12.32
C PHE A 348 -9.81 1.14 13.22
N LEU A 349 -9.05 0.05 13.33
CA LEU A 349 -9.52 -1.18 13.96
C LEU A 349 -8.48 -1.66 14.95
N ASN A 350 -8.86 -1.72 16.22
CA ASN A 350 -8.14 -2.36 17.33
C ASN A 350 -6.63 -2.12 17.34
N ALA A 351 -6.24 -0.85 17.47
CA ALA A 351 -4.84 -0.41 17.53
C ALA A 351 -4.06 -1.01 18.72
N ASP A 352 -4.75 -1.57 19.71
CA ASP A 352 -4.15 -2.35 20.81
C ASP A 352 -3.64 -3.73 20.37
N LYS A 353 -4.14 -4.26 19.25
CA LYS A 353 -3.75 -5.57 18.71
C LYS A 353 -3.02 -5.51 17.37
N ILE A 354 -3.07 -4.37 16.70
CA ILE A 354 -2.48 -4.17 15.37
C ILE A 354 -1.31 -3.21 15.47
N GLU A 355 -0.15 -3.66 15.01
CA GLU A 355 1.03 -2.83 14.81
C GLU A 355 1.36 -2.72 13.32
N TYR A 356 1.72 -1.52 12.86
CA TYR A 356 2.25 -1.30 11.52
C TYR A 356 3.70 -0.84 11.57
N ARG A 357 4.58 -1.49 10.79
CA ARG A 357 5.98 -1.09 10.65
C ARG A 357 6.32 -0.75 9.22
N ARG A 358 6.79 0.48 9.05
CA ARG A 358 7.39 0.92 7.78
C ARG A 358 8.79 0.34 7.62
N ARG A 359 8.94 -0.71 6.82
CA ARG A 359 10.22 -1.40 6.53
C ARG A 359 10.27 -1.88 5.10
N ASP A 360 11.46 -1.86 4.51
CA ASP A 360 11.70 -2.58 3.28
C ASP A 360 11.92 -4.07 3.58
N ILE A 361 11.03 -4.93 3.08
CA ILE A 361 11.11 -6.39 3.24
C ILE A 361 12.42 -6.93 2.64
N MET A 362 13.01 -6.24 1.65
CA MET A 362 14.27 -6.64 1.05
C MET A 362 15.48 -6.35 1.95
N ALA A 363 15.38 -5.50 2.96
CA ALA A 363 16.51 -5.15 3.82
C ALA A 363 16.93 -6.31 4.74
N ASP A 364 18.23 -6.59 4.83
CA ASP A 364 18.77 -7.66 5.70
C ASP A 364 18.55 -7.38 7.19
N THR A 365 18.50 -6.10 7.59
CA THR A 365 18.22 -5.70 8.98
C THR A 365 16.85 -6.15 9.47
N MET A 366 15.93 -6.45 8.54
CA MET A 366 14.57 -6.91 8.87
C MET A 366 14.57 -8.29 9.54
N PHE A 367 15.53 -9.16 9.23
CA PHE A 367 15.58 -10.52 9.78
C PHE A 367 15.80 -10.51 11.29
N ASP A 368 16.78 -9.75 11.75
CA ASP A 368 17.10 -9.66 13.17
C ASP A 368 15.98 -8.95 13.94
N GLU A 369 15.37 -7.92 13.33
CA GLU A 369 14.21 -7.22 13.90
C GLU A 369 13.04 -8.18 14.11
N ILE A 370 12.64 -8.92 13.08
CA ILE A 370 11.51 -9.85 13.16
C ILE A 370 11.83 -11.05 14.04
N ALA A 371 13.05 -11.58 14.00
CA ALA A 371 13.44 -12.65 14.90
C ALA A 371 13.34 -12.23 16.38
N ASN A 372 13.65 -10.97 16.69
CA ASN A 372 13.49 -10.43 18.04
C ASN A 372 12.02 -10.34 18.46
N VAL A 373 11.17 -9.76 17.60
CA VAL A 373 9.74 -9.66 17.88
C VAL A 373 9.10 -11.03 18.02
N VAL A 374 9.39 -11.97 17.10
CA VAL A 374 8.88 -13.36 17.17
C VAL A 374 9.26 -14.04 18.48
N ARG A 375 10.50 -13.84 18.94
CA ARG A 375 10.97 -14.40 20.22
C ARG A 375 10.20 -13.83 21.40
N GLU A 376 10.01 -12.52 21.43
CA GLU A 376 9.22 -11.83 22.46
C GLU A 376 7.77 -12.31 22.47
N GLN A 377 7.11 -12.30 21.31
CA GLN A 377 5.71 -12.73 21.14
C GLN A 377 5.50 -14.19 21.59
N LYS A 378 6.45 -15.08 21.28
CA LYS A 378 6.41 -16.47 21.72
C LYS A 378 6.67 -16.62 23.22
N MET A 379 7.75 -16.04 23.74
CA MET A 379 8.23 -16.30 25.10
C MET A 379 7.41 -15.57 26.17
N GLN A 380 6.97 -14.34 25.89
CA GLN A 380 6.27 -13.51 26.86
C GLN A 380 4.75 -13.64 26.76
N TYR A 381 4.22 -13.82 25.56
CA TYR A 381 2.77 -13.83 25.31
C TYR A 381 2.23 -15.21 24.91
N GLY A 382 3.10 -16.21 24.73
CA GLY A 382 2.70 -17.57 24.36
C GLY A 382 2.08 -17.68 22.96
N ARG A 383 2.31 -16.70 22.08
CA ARG A 383 1.67 -16.63 20.76
C ARG A 383 2.38 -17.50 19.75
N THR A 384 1.62 -18.21 18.93
CA THR A 384 2.16 -18.94 17.78
C THR A 384 2.30 -18.01 16.59
N CYS A 385 3.52 -17.90 16.07
CA CYS A 385 3.85 -16.94 15.03
C CYS A 385 3.58 -17.53 13.63
N ILE A 386 2.79 -16.84 12.82
CA ILE A 386 2.44 -17.23 11.45
C ILE A 386 2.77 -16.07 10.50
N LEU A 387 3.51 -16.36 9.44
CA LEU A 387 3.88 -15.40 8.41
C LEU A 387 2.90 -15.46 7.24
N VAL A 388 2.42 -14.31 6.81
CA VAL A 388 1.56 -14.14 5.65
C VAL A 388 2.25 -13.22 4.65
N GLY A 389 2.20 -13.58 3.38
CA GLY A 389 2.67 -12.77 2.27
C GLY A 389 1.58 -12.62 1.22
N MET A 390 0.82 -11.53 1.29
CA MET A 390 -0.26 -11.22 0.34
C MET A 390 0.20 -10.18 -0.70
N HIS A 391 -0.07 -10.44 -1.96
CA HIS A 391 0.36 -9.59 -3.09
C HIS A 391 1.86 -9.39 -3.20
N LEU A 392 2.65 -10.39 -2.81
CA LEU A 392 4.10 -10.30 -2.94
C LEU A 392 4.50 -10.32 -4.43
N CYS A 393 5.10 -9.20 -4.88
CA CYS A 393 5.58 -9.03 -6.24
C CYS A 393 6.98 -9.65 -6.41
N GLY A 394 7.13 -10.54 -7.40
CA GLY A 394 8.45 -11.04 -7.82
C GLY A 394 9.24 -11.67 -6.67
N LEU A 395 10.43 -11.12 -6.38
CA LEU A 395 11.34 -11.66 -5.37
C LEU A 395 10.88 -11.50 -3.91
N LEU A 396 9.80 -10.75 -3.65
CA LEU A 396 9.30 -10.60 -2.29
C LEU A 396 8.84 -11.93 -1.69
N SER A 397 8.30 -12.85 -2.50
CA SER A 397 7.91 -14.18 -2.03
C SER A 397 9.13 -15.01 -1.61
N GLU A 398 10.23 -15.00 -2.36
CA GLU A 398 11.49 -15.64 -1.95
C GLU A 398 11.99 -15.04 -0.64
N ARG A 399 11.92 -13.71 -0.51
CA ARG A 399 12.36 -13.02 0.70
C ARG A 399 11.53 -13.39 1.93
N ALA A 400 10.23 -13.60 1.76
CA ALA A 400 9.36 -14.12 2.81
C ALA A 400 9.73 -15.56 3.21
N ILE A 401 10.11 -16.40 2.23
CA ILE A 401 10.60 -17.76 2.50
C ILE A 401 11.92 -17.72 3.27
N ASP A 402 12.86 -16.84 2.90
CA ASP A 402 14.10 -16.67 3.65
C ASP A 402 13.83 -16.27 5.10
N LEU A 403 12.89 -15.34 5.32
CA LEU A 403 12.51 -14.88 6.65
C LEU A 403 11.91 -16.02 7.47
N PHE A 404 11.02 -16.80 6.85
CA PHE A 404 10.46 -18.00 7.45
C PHE A 404 11.56 -19.00 7.81
N ASP A 405 12.50 -19.30 6.91
CA ASP A 405 13.57 -20.26 7.15
C ASP A 405 14.47 -19.83 8.32
N ARG A 406 14.98 -18.59 8.25
CA ARG A 406 15.93 -18.00 9.20
C ARG A 406 15.33 -17.63 10.56
N THR A 407 14.01 -17.73 10.71
CA THR A 407 13.31 -17.42 11.98
C THR A 407 12.59 -18.65 12.51
N PRO A 408 13.25 -19.50 13.33
CA PRO A 408 12.68 -20.76 13.83
C PRO A 408 11.37 -20.61 14.63
N GLY A 409 11.15 -19.44 15.23
CA GLY A 409 9.92 -19.15 15.98
C GLY A 409 8.67 -19.00 15.11
N ILE A 410 8.82 -18.76 13.80
CA ILE A 410 7.70 -18.73 12.85
C ILE A 410 7.33 -20.17 12.49
N ARG A 411 6.11 -20.59 12.87
CA ARG A 411 5.62 -21.97 12.76
C ARG A 411 4.81 -22.24 11.50
N GLY A 412 4.26 -21.20 10.87
CA GLY A 412 3.49 -21.30 9.63
C GLY A 412 3.83 -20.20 8.64
N ILE A 413 3.69 -20.48 7.35
CA ILE A 413 3.81 -19.52 6.25
C ILE A 413 2.63 -19.69 5.28
N VAL A 414 2.03 -18.58 4.86
CA VAL A 414 0.99 -18.53 3.83
C VAL A 414 1.38 -17.49 2.78
N LEU A 415 1.64 -17.92 1.56
CA LEU A 415 2.05 -17.04 0.45
C LEU A 415 1.00 -17.02 -0.65
N SER A 416 0.59 -15.82 -1.02
CA SER A 416 -0.27 -15.51 -2.16
C SER A 416 0.52 -14.60 -3.13
N PRO A 417 1.33 -15.17 -4.04
CA PRO A 417 2.18 -14.40 -4.95
C PRO A 417 1.33 -13.72 -6.03
N CYS A 418 1.56 -12.42 -6.27
CA CYS A 418 0.80 -11.69 -7.29
C CYS A 418 1.59 -11.35 -8.55
N CYS A 419 2.92 -11.36 -8.57
CA CYS A 419 3.68 -11.07 -9.80
C CYS A 419 4.79 -12.10 -10.01
N LEU A 420 5.01 -12.47 -11.26
CA LEU A 420 6.19 -13.25 -11.65
C LEU A 420 7.46 -12.38 -11.48
N PRO A 421 8.61 -12.97 -11.09
CA PRO A 421 9.89 -12.28 -11.12
C PRO A 421 10.23 -11.79 -12.53
N LYS A 422 10.95 -10.68 -12.65
CA LYS A 422 11.42 -10.12 -13.93
C LYS A 422 12.42 -11.06 -14.59
N ARG A 423 12.57 -10.99 -15.92
CA ARG A 423 13.45 -11.90 -16.69
C ARG A 423 14.89 -11.99 -16.15
N HIS A 424 15.48 -10.88 -15.71
CA HIS A 424 16.84 -10.90 -15.15
C HIS A 424 16.90 -11.54 -13.76
N GLU A 425 15.83 -11.44 -12.97
CA GLU A 425 15.71 -12.06 -11.63
C GLU A 425 15.52 -13.58 -11.77
N GLN A 426 14.80 -14.03 -12.79
CA GLN A 426 14.55 -15.46 -13.07
C GLN A 426 15.84 -16.28 -13.25
N GLN A 427 16.87 -15.68 -13.86
CA GLN A 427 18.15 -16.35 -14.12
C GLN A 427 18.84 -16.84 -12.83
N GLY A 428 18.64 -16.12 -11.71
CA GLY A 428 19.21 -16.48 -10.41
C GLY A 428 18.38 -17.48 -9.60
N LEU A 429 17.13 -17.74 -9.99
CA LEU A 429 16.17 -18.55 -9.21
C LEU A 429 16.05 -20.00 -9.69
N HIS A 430 16.75 -20.40 -10.76
CA HIS A 430 16.46 -21.66 -11.46
C HIS A 430 14.97 -21.82 -11.86
N PHE A 431 14.24 -20.72 -12.00
CA PHE A 431 12.86 -20.66 -12.47
C PHE A 431 12.83 -20.10 -13.88
N ILE A 432 12.15 -20.79 -14.81
CA ILE A 432 12.00 -20.34 -16.20
C ILE A 432 10.52 -20.21 -16.53
N LYS A 433 10.10 -18.98 -16.88
CA LYS A 433 8.77 -18.73 -17.45
C LYS A 433 8.66 -19.42 -18.83
N GLY A 434 7.53 -20.07 -19.12
CA GLY A 434 7.26 -20.64 -20.44
C GLY A 434 7.30 -19.58 -21.55
N THR A 435 7.85 -19.93 -22.72
CA THR A 435 7.90 -19.07 -23.91
C THR A 435 6.67 -19.27 -24.79
N SER A 436 6.29 -18.22 -25.52
CA SER A 436 5.07 -18.17 -26.36
C SER A 436 5.11 -19.03 -27.63
N GLU A 437 6.17 -19.81 -27.84
CA GLU A 437 6.34 -20.65 -29.04
C GLU A 437 5.50 -21.92 -28.97
N ASP A 438 5.00 -22.28 -27.79
CA ASP A 438 4.01 -23.34 -27.60
C ASP A 438 2.67 -22.72 -27.12
N PRO A 439 1.65 -22.63 -28.00
CA PRO A 439 0.37 -22.00 -27.69
C PRO A 439 -0.33 -22.61 -26.47
N GLU A 440 -0.11 -23.90 -26.17
CA GLU A 440 -0.67 -24.58 -24.99
C GLU A 440 0.09 -24.24 -23.70
N GLN A 441 1.36 -23.82 -23.78
CA GLN A 441 2.19 -23.47 -22.61
C GLN A 441 2.33 -21.96 -22.36
N SER A 442 1.78 -21.13 -23.25
CA SER A 442 1.86 -19.66 -23.17
C SER A 442 0.89 -19.02 -22.17
N ASP A 443 0.01 -19.81 -21.54
CA ASP A 443 -1.00 -19.31 -20.60
C ASP A 443 -0.34 -18.63 -19.38
N GLU A 444 -0.80 -17.41 -19.08
CA GLU A 444 -0.32 -16.63 -17.95
C GLU A 444 -0.66 -17.33 -16.62
N LEU A 445 -1.85 -17.94 -16.52
CA LEU A 445 -2.25 -18.75 -15.36
C LEU A 445 -1.30 -19.94 -15.13
N PHE A 446 -0.89 -20.62 -16.20
CA PHE A 446 0.05 -21.72 -16.13
C PHE A 446 1.42 -21.28 -15.60
N ASN A 447 1.88 -20.09 -15.97
CA ASN A 447 3.13 -19.54 -15.44
C ASN A 447 3.04 -19.16 -13.96
N TYR A 448 1.89 -18.68 -13.48
CA TYR A 448 1.67 -18.46 -12.04
C TYR A 448 1.64 -19.77 -11.26
N PHE A 449 1.04 -20.82 -11.81
CA PHE A 449 1.07 -22.14 -11.19
C PHE A 449 2.50 -22.69 -11.09
N ARG A 450 3.31 -22.54 -12.15
CA ARG A 450 4.75 -22.89 -12.10
C ARG A 450 5.50 -22.10 -11.05
N TRP A 451 5.21 -20.81 -10.91
CA TRP A 451 5.82 -19.97 -9.90
C TRP A 451 5.44 -20.40 -8.47
N ALA A 452 4.16 -20.65 -8.23
CA ALA A 452 3.69 -21.14 -6.93
C ALA A 452 4.26 -22.53 -6.60
N LYS A 453 4.42 -23.41 -7.60
CA LYS A 453 5.11 -24.70 -7.44
C LYS A 453 6.58 -24.52 -7.05
N TYR A 454 7.29 -23.60 -7.72
CA TYR A 454 8.68 -23.27 -7.36
C TYR A 454 8.77 -22.77 -5.90
N LEU A 455 7.88 -21.84 -5.50
CA LEU A 455 7.84 -21.32 -4.13
C LEU A 455 7.54 -22.43 -3.11
N LYS A 456 6.62 -23.35 -3.43
CA LYS A 456 6.34 -24.54 -2.61
C LYS A 456 7.61 -25.36 -2.40
N GLU A 457 8.31 -25.72 -3.49
CA GLU A 457 9.56 -26.48 -3.42
C GLU A 457 10.64 -25.75 -2.63
N ARG A 458 10.66 -24.41 -2.67
CA ARG A 458 11.56 -23.59 -1.86
C ARG A 458 11.24 -23.68 -0.37
N VAL A 459 9.96 -23.62 0.01
CA VAL A 459 9.52 -23.82 1.40
C VAL A 459 9.84 -25.23 1.89
N GLU A 460 9.69 -26.25 1.04
CA GLU A 460 10.05 -27.65 1.38
C GLU A 460 11.56 -27.83 1.65
N LYS A 461 12.40 -27.02 1.01
CA LYS A 461 13.86 -27.05 1.16
C LYS A 461 14.38 -26.17 2.30
N CYS A 462 13.51 -25.46 3.01
CA CYS A 462 13.93 -24.63 4.14
C CYS A 462 14.68 -25.49 5.15
N SER A 463 15.95 -25.14 5.37
CA SER A 463 16.87 -25.88 6.19
C SER A 463 16.75 -25.32 7.59
N SER A 464 15.63 -25.63 8.24
CA SER A 464 15.32 -25.10 9.57
C SER A 464 16.53 -25.17 10.49
N SER A 465 17.09 -24.02 10.82
CA SER A 465 18.17 -23.90 11.78
C SER A 465 17.60 -24.22 13.18
N GLY A 466 17.57 -25.51 13.55
CA GLY A 466 17.02 -26.05 14.82
C GLY A 466 16.10 -27.27 14.64
N ASP A 467 15.55 -27.81 15.73
CA ASP A 467 14.70 -29.03 15.81
C ASP A 467 13.32 -28.94 15.07
N CYS A 468 13.10 -27.92 14.23
CA CYS A 468 11.79 -27.56 13.67
C CYS A 468 11.76 -27.63 12.12
N VAL A 469 11.67 -28.82 11.52
CA VAL A 469 11.70 -28.99 10.05
C VAL A 469 10.35 -28.65 9.41
N PRO A 470 10.30 -27.99 8.22
CA PRO A 470 9.09 -27.91 7.43
C PRO A 470 8.57 -29.32 7.16
N SER A 471 7.40 -29.64 7.69
CA SER A 471 6.89 -31.01 7.74
C SER A 471 5.69 -31.22 6.82
N GLN A 472 4.95 -30.14 6.51
CA GLN A 472 3.83 -30.17 5.58
C GLN A 472 3.81 -28.88 4.78
N VAL A 473 4.02 -28.99 3.46
CA VAL A 473 3.89 -27.88 2.51
C VAL A 473 2.88 -28.26 1.44
N LYS A 474 1.80 -27.49 1.35
CA LYS A 474 0.70 -27.71 0.43
C LYS A 474 0.59 -26.54 -0.54
N LEU A 475 0.31 -26.88 -1.79
CA LEU A 475 -0.14 -25.92 -2.79
C LEU A 475 -1.67 -25.98 -2.78
N TYR A 476 -2.31 -24.92 -2.33
CA TYR A 476 -3.76 -24.77 -2.39
C TYR A 476 -4.12 -24.21 -3.75
N THR A 477 -4.79 -25.02 -4.55
CA THR A 477 -5.44 -24.62 -5.80
C THR A 477 -6.92 -24.90 -5.63
N ASP A 478 -7.66 -23.88 -5.22
CA ASP A 478 -9.12 -23.95 -5.22
C ASP A 478 -9.59 -23.34 -6.55
N ASP A 479 -10.34 -24.09 -7.35
CA ASP A 479 -10.98 -23.59 -8.58
C ASP A 479 -11.92 -22.41 -8.27
N GLU A 480 -12.34 -22.29 -6.99
CA GLU A 480 -13.17 -21.23 -6.40
C GLU A 480 -12.34 -20.15 -5.68
N MET A 481 -11.03 -20.34 -5.46
CA MET A 481 -10.09 -19.25 -5.09
C MET A 481 -9.88 -18.37 -6.33
N HIS A 482 -10.87 -17.57 -6.65
CA HIS A 482 -10.82 -16.59 -7.73
C HIS A 482 -9.93 -15.38 -7.40
N THR A 483 -8.68 -15.61 -7.03
CA THR A 483 -7.62 -14.67 -7.39
C THR A 483 -7.40 -14.82 -8.90
N GLU A 484 -6.81 -13.85 -9.59
CA GLU A 484 -6.46 -14.05 -11.01
C GLU A 484 -5.44 -15.21 -11.21
N LYS A 485 -4.89 -15.75 -10.12
CA LYS A 485 -3.64 -16.55 -10.10
C LYS A 485 -3.77 -17.91 -9.39
N ASN A 486 -4.98 -18.26 -8.91
CA ASN A 486 -5.46 -19.60 -8.46
C ASN A 486 -4.52 -20.47 -7.58
N ALA A 487 -3.49 -19.92 -6.95
CA ALA A 487 -2.52 -20.72 -6.23
C ALA A 487 -1.97 -20.01 -4.98
N MET A 488 -2.03 -20.71 -3.84
CA MET A 488 -1.41 -20.29 -2.59
C MET A 488 -0.48 -21.37 -2.06
N VAL A 489 0.66 -20.96 -1.50
CA VAL A 489 1.60 -21.86 -0.84
C VAL A 489 1.39 -21.77 0.66
N VAL A 490 1.18 -22.91 1.29
CA VAL A 490 0.98 -23.01 2.74
C VAL A 490 2.00 -23.99 3.28
N GLY A 491 2.78 -23.59 4.28
CA GLY A 491 3.79 -24.43 4.92
C GLY A 491 3.75 -24.33 6.43
N ILE A 492 4.02 -25.44 7.12
CA ILE A 492 4.17 -25.46 8.57
C ILE A 492 5.47 -26.14 8.99
N LYS A 493 6.02 -25.70 10.13
CA LYS A 493 7.09 -26.37 10.85
C LYS A 493 6.49 -27.14 12.02
N LEU A 494 6.70 -28.45 12.07
CA LEU A 494 6.39 -29.24 13.25
C LEU A 494 7.65 -29.37 14.10
N CYS A 495 7.51 -28.86 15.31
CA CYS A 495 8.30 -29.11 16.49
C CYS A 495 7.33 -29.09 17.68
#